data_AF-A0A6I4XM17-F1
#
_entry.id   AF-A0A6I4XM17-F1
#
_cell.length_a   1.000
_cell.length_b   1.000
_cell.length_c   1.000
_cell.angle_alpha   90.00
_cell.angle_beta   90.00
_cell.angle_gamma   90.00
#
_symmetry.space_group_name_H-M   'P 1'
#
loop_
_entity.id
_entity.type
_entity.pdbx_description
1 polymer ?
#
loop_
_entity_poly.entity_id
_entity_poly.type
_entity_poly.pdbx_seq_one_letter_code
_entity_poly.pdbx_strand_id
1 'polypeptide(L)' 'FMANVKYIGNDTKKSEKGKIHVRNGNYTACGARIDDNPEDWENTTQYVTCEKKGCKK' A
#
# COMPACT_ATOMS: atom_id res chain seq x y z
N PHE A 1 13.51 -10.41 3.19
CA PHE A 1 12.21 -9.82 3.57
C PHE A 1 11.73 -8.93 2.44
N MET A 2 10.57 -9.19 1.84
CA MET A 2 9.93 -8.19 0.99
C MET A 2 9.27 -7.16 1.91
N ALA A 3 9.58 -5.88 1.74
CA ALA A 3 8.99 -4.80 2.52
C ALA A 3 7.51 -4.58 2.14
N ASN A 4 6.70 -4.19 3.11
CA ASN A 4 5.36 -3.64 2.88
C ASN A 4 5.49 -2.26 2.21
N VAL A 5 4.37 -1.70 1.78
CA VAL A 5 4.33 -0.33 1.23
C VAL A 5 3.33 0.53 1.97
N LYS A 6 3.70 1.78 2.25
CA LYS A 6 2.84 2.80 2.83
C LYS A 6 2.36 3.73 1.72
N TYR A 7 1.06 4.02 1.67
CA TYR A 7 0.53 5.03 0.78
C TYR A 7 0.78 6.42 1.36
N ILE A 8 1.58 7.25 0.69
CA ILE A 8 1.92 8.63 1.06
C ILE A 8 1.27 9.66 0.13
N GLY A 9 0.60 9.20 -0.93
CA GLY A 9 -0.11 10.05 -1.87
C GLY A 9 -1.16 10.94 -1.23
N ASN A 10 -1.47 12.04 -1.92
CA ASN A 10 -2.36 13.08 -1.41
C ASN A 10 -3.78 13.01 -2.00
N ASP A 11 -4.17 11.87 -2.58
CA ASP A 11 -5.51 11.66 -3.11
C ASP A 11 -6.53 11.64 -1.97
N THR A 12 -7.23 12.77 -1.77
CA THR A 12 -8.25 12.94 -0.72
C THR A 12 -9.52 12.12 -0.98
N LYS A 13 -9.72 11.62 -2.20
CA LYS A 13 -10.86 10.73 -2.52
C LYS A 13 -10.64 9.32 -1.98
N LYS A 14 -9.39 8.95 -1.73
CA LYS A 14 -8.99 7.65 -1.18
C LYS A 14 -8.59 7.85 0.28
N SER A 15 -9.38 7.35 1.22
CA SER A 15 -9.00 7.31 2.64
C SER A 15 -7.88 6.28 2.93
N GLU A 16 -6.80 6.31 2.15
CA GLU A 16 -5.68 5.36 2.20
C GLU A 16 -4.38 6.02 2.69
N LYS A 17 -4.32 7.36 2.75
CA LYS A 17 -3.12 8.08 3.19
C LYS A 17 -2.66 7.59 4.57
N GLY A 18 -1.41 7.16 4.65
CA GLY A 18 -0.80 6.61 5.85
C GLY A 18 -1.05 5.13 6.10
N LYS A 19 -1.93 4.46 5.32
CA LYS A 19 -2.16 3.02 5.46
C LYS A 19 -1.00 2.22 4.89
N ILE A 20 -0.78 1.06 5.48
CA ILE A 20 0.28 0.12 5.12
C ILE A 20 -0.37 -1.10 4.47
N HIS A 21 0.16 -1.48 3.32
CA HIS A 21 -0.33 -2.54 2.46
C HIS A 21 0.72 -3.63 2.29
N VAL A 22 0.27 -4.88 2.17
CA VAL A 22 1.14 -5.98 1.76
C VAL A 22 1.59 -5.73 0.32
N ARG A 23 2.90 -5.77 0.06
CA ARG A 23 3.43 -5.69 -1.30
C ARG A 23 3.30 -7.03 -2.01
N ASN A 24 2.83 -7.00 -3.25
CA ASN A 24 2.71 -8.12 -4.16
C ASN A 24 3.25 -7.73 -5.54
N GLY A 25 4.58 -7.70 -5.69
CA GLY A 25 5.26 -7.21 -6.90
C GLY A 25 5.02 -5.71 -7.13
N ASN A 26 4.44 -5.38 -8.28
CA ASN A 26 4.05 -4.01 -8.66
C ASN A 26 2.66 -3.61 -8.13
N TYR A 27 2.02 -4.46 -7.33
CA TYR A 27 0.72 -4.20 -6.74
C TYR A 27 0.78 -4.33 -5.23
N THR A 28 -0.25 -3.80 -4.57
CA THR A 28 -0.61 -4.21 -3.21
C THR A 28 -1.43 -5.50 -3.27
N ALA A 29 -1.45 -6.29 -2.20
CA ALA A 29 -2.25 -7.51 -2.15
C ALA A 29 -3.77 -7.25 -2.25
N CYS A 30 -4.22 -6.02 -1.98
CA CYS A 30 -5.60 -5.59 -2.19
C CYS A 30 -5.87 -4.95 -3.57
N GLY A 31 -4.91 -5.04 -4.51
CA GLY A 31 -5.10 -4.71 -5.92
C GLY A 31 -4.74 -3.29 -6.36
N ALA A 32 -4.26 -2.41 -5.46
CA ALA A 32 -3.76 -1.10 -5.87
C ALA A 32 -2.43 -1.23 -6.61
N ARG A 33 -2.29 -0.54 -7.74
CA ARG A 33 -1.10 -0.57 -8.59
C ARG A 33 -0.06 0.46 -8.11
N ILE A 34 1.15 -0.01 -7.81
CA ILE A 34 2.24 0.79 -7.22
C ILE A 34 3.01 1.53 -8.32
N ASP A 35 3.22 0.88 -9.46
CA ASP A 35 4.00 1.41 -10.59
C ASP A 35 3.25 2.47 -11.42
N ASP A 36 1.94 2.64 -11.22
CA ASP A 36 1.18 3.72 -11.88
C ASP A 36 1.53 5.10 -11.32
N ASN A 37 1.83 5.21 -10.02
CA ASN A 37 2.26 6.44 -9.34
C ASN A 37 3.27 6.06 -8.24
N PRO A 38 4.51 5.68 -8.59
CA PRO A 38 5.48 5.19 -7.61
C PRO A 38 5.82 6.20 -6.50
N GLU A 39 5.69 7.50 -6.77
CA GLU A 39 5.87 8.59 -5.81
C GLU A 39 4.85 8.61 -4.67
N ASP A 40 3.70 7.97 -4.86
CA ASP A 40 2.65 7.84 -3.86
C ASP A 40 2.92 6.71 -2.85
N TRP A 41 4.02 5.96 -3.02
CA TRP A 41 4.33 4.76 -2.24
C TRP A 41 5.73 4.79 -1.63
N GLU A 42 5.82 4.41 -0.37
CA GLU A 42 7.09 4.27 0.35
C GLU A 42 7.26 2.85 0.89
N ASN A 43 8.45 2.27 0.75
CA ASN A 43 8.75 0.97 1.36
C ASN A 43 8.75 1.08 2.88
N THR A 44 8.20 0.09 3.58
CA THR A 44 8.15 0.08 5.05
C THR A 44 8.21 -1.33 5.62
N THR A 45 8.75 -1.45 6.83
CA THR A 45 8.72 -2.70 7.63
C THR A 45 7.59 -2.70 8.67
N GLN A 46 6.80 -1.63 8.72
CA GLN A 46 5.66 -1.53 9.63
C GLN A 46 4.56 -2.56 9.32
N TYR A 47 3.73 -2.86 10.32
CA TYR A 47 2.61 -3.80 10.20
C TYR A 47 1.53 -3.28 9.26
N VAL A 48 0.88 -4.20 8.54
CA VAL A 48 -0.22 -3.91 7.61
C VAL A 48 -1.40 -3.32 8.38
N THR A 49 -1.86 -2.15 7.95
CA THR A 49 -3.04 -1.47 8.53
C THR A 49 -4.21 -1.39 7.54
N CYS A 50 -4.00 -1.76 6.27
CA CYS A 50 -5.05 -1.84 5.28
C CYS A 50 -5.98 -3.03 5.57
N GLU A 51 -7.26 -2.74 5.83
CA GLU A 51 -8.27 -3.77 6.13
C GLU A 51 -8.95 -4.37 4.89
N LYS A 52 -8.56 -3.96 3.68
CA LYS A 52 -9.14 -4.49 2.45
C LYS A 52 -8.77 -5.96 2.27
N LYS A 53 -9.70 -6.73 1.72
CA LYS A 53 -9.51 -8.16 1.36
C LYS A 53 -8.21 -8.33 0.57
N GLY A 54 -7.36 -9.26 0.99
CA GLY A 54 -6.04 -9.50 0.41
C GLY A 54 -4.88 -8.92 1.24
N CYS A 55 -5.05 -7.71 1.77
CA CYS A 55 -4.13 -7.15 2.79
C CYS A 55 -4.48 -7.67 4.19
N LYS A 56 -5.78 -7.76 4.51
CA LYS A 56 -6.28 -8.46 5.69
C LYS A 56 -6.32 -9.96 5.38
N LYS A 57 -5.37 -10.70 5.94
CA LYS A 57 -5.38 -12.15 6.04
C LYS A 57 -5.50 -12.54 7.50
#